data_AF-A0A2V6W6R8-F1
#
_entry.id   AF-A0A2V6W6R8-F1
#
_cell.length_a   1.000
_cell.length_b   1.000
_cell.length_c   1.000
_cell.angle_alpha   90.00
_cell.angle_beta   90.00
_cell.angle_gamma   90.00
#
_symmetry.space_group_name_H-M   'P 1'
#
loop_
_entity.id
_entity.type
_entity.pdbx_description
1 polymer ?
#
loop_
_entity_poly.entity_id
_entity_poly.type
_entity_poly.pdbx_seq_one_letter_code
_entity_poly.pdbx_strand_id
1 'polypeptide(L)'
;MEYGAYDILQADPAYLGITQTRKILAMAEAYGKSYAPHNGYNGLGVTACLHLVLAHPQGMYLEYLHDPPVAPFQSFSALVTEPLTIDTEGYVHVTD
;
A
#
# COMPACT_ATOMS: atom_id res chain seq x y z
N MET A 1 14.84 -8.17 8.89
CA MET A 1 15.50 -8.69 7.68
C MET A 1 16.76 -9.47 8.03
N GLU A 2 17.70 -8.86 8.75
CA GLU A 2 18.96 -9.49 9.20
C GLU A 2 18.77 -10.85 9.90
N TYR A 3 17.82 -10.93 10.84
CA TYR A 3 17.49 -12.18 11.54
C TYR A 3 16.51 -13.09 10.79
N GLY A 4 16.08 -12.73 9.58
CA GLY A 4 15.12 -13.52 8.80
C GLY A 4 13.71 -13.64 9.41
N ALA A 5 13.37 -12.87 10.45
CA ALA A 5 12.13 -13.03 11.21
C ALA A 5 10.82 -12.64 10.49
N TYR A 6 10.90 -12.03 9.31
CA TYR A 6 9.73 -11.58 8.55
C TYR A 6 9.86 -11.98 7.09
N ASP A 7 8.75 -12.37 6.48
CA ASP A 7 8.68 -12.71 5.05
C ASP A 7 8.10 -11.58 4.21
N ILE A 8 7.12 -10.86 4.75
CA ILE A 8 6.45 -9.75 4.09
C ILE A 8 6.60 -8.50 4.95
N LEU A 9 7.04 -7.40 4.34
CA LEU A 9 7.06 -6.10 4.99
C LEU A 9 5.73 -5.37 4.78
N GLN A 10 5.31 -4.62 5.79
CA GLN A 10 4.09 -3.82 5.77
C GLN A 10 4.34 -2.37 6.20
N ALA A 11 5.48 -1.80 5.78
CA ALA A 11 5.83 -0.42 6.07
C ALA A 11 4.75 0.56 5.54
N ASP A 12 4.26 1.43 6.42
CA ASP A 12 3.19 2.38 6.15
C ASP A 12 3.73 3.77 5.77
N PRO A 13 3.53 4.24 4.53
CA PRO A 13 3.96 5.56 4.10
C PRO A 13 3.16 6.71 4.70
N ALA A 14 1.93 6.50 5.19
CA ALA A 14 1.16 7.52 5.89
C ALA A 14 1.77 7.85 7.26
N TYR A 15 2.44 6.87 7.88
CA TYR A 15 3.16 7.08 9.15
C TYR A 15 4.63 7.47 8.96
N LEU A 16 5.32 6.83 8.01
CA LEU A 16 6.77 6.97 7.83
C LEU A 16 7.15 8.02 6.78
N GLY A 17 6.22 8.39 5.90
CA GLY A 17 6.48 9.13 4.67
C GLY A 17 7.05 8.26 3.55
N ILE A 18 6.82 8.70 2.30
CA ILE A 18 7.25 7.98 1.08
C ILE A 18 8.77 7.77 1.06
N THR A 19 9.56 8.81 1.34
CA THR A 19 11.02 8.76 1.25
C THR A 19 11.65 7.74 2.21
N GLN A 20 11.16 7.65 3.45
CA GLN A 20 11.68 6.67 4.40
C GLN A 20 11.22 5.26 4.04
N THR A 21 9.97 5.12 3.60
CA THR A 21 9.43 3.84 3.15
C THR A 21 10.26 3.28 2.00
N ARG A 22 10.65 4.11 1.00
CA ARG A 22 11.53 3.68 -0.09
C ARG A 22 12.90 3.15 0.38
N LYS A 23 13.48 3.71 1.45
CA LYS A 23 14.74 3.18 2.01
C LYS A 23 14.54 1.79 2.62
N ILE A 24 13.41 1.58 3.30
CA ILE A 24 13.02 0.27 3.84
C ILE A 24 12.82 -0.73 2.68
N LEU A 25 12.17 -0.33 1.60
CA LEU A 25 11.94 -1.18 0.43
C LEU A 25 13.23 -1.54 -0.30
N ALA A 26 14.17 -0.61 -0.43
CA ALA A 26 15.49 -0.92 -0.99
C ALA A 26 16.23 -1.98 -0.15
N MET A 27 16.11 -1.91 1.18
CA MET A 27 16.63 -2.95 2.06
C MET A 27 15.86 -4.27 1.89
N ALA A 28 14.53 -4.23 1.75
CA ALA A 28 13.72 -5.43 1.49
C ALA A 28 14.13 -6.12 0.20
N GLU A 29 14.35 -5.35 -0.87
CA GLU A 29 14.83 -5.84 -2.15
C GLU A 29 16.17 -6.56 -2.01
N ALA A 30 17.13 -5.95 -1.31
CA ALA A 30 18.44 -6.55 -1.07
C ALA A 30 18.38 -7.89 -0.30
N TYR A 31 17.34 -8.08 0.53
CA TYR A 31 17.09 -9.32 1.27
C TYR A 31 16.10 -10.26 0.59
N GLY A 32 15.65 -9.94 -0.62
CA GLY A 32 14.67 -10.74 -1.35
C GLY A 32 13.31 -10.85 -0.63
N LYS A 33 12.87 -9.78 0.04
CA LYS A 33 11.63 -9.75 0.81
C LYS A 33 10.50 -9.05 0.05
N SER A 34 9.30 -9.60 0.18
CA SER A 34 8.10 -9.04 -0.45
C SER A 34 7.52 -7.87 0.34
N TYR A 35 6.67 -7.09 -0.32
CA TYR A 35 6.04 -5.92 0.28
C TYR A 35 4.52 -5.91 0.05
N ALA A 36 3.78 -5.67 1.13
CA ALA A 36 2.34 -5.42 1.13
C ALA A 36 2.05 -4.30 2.15
N PRO A 37 1.87 -3.04 1.71
CA PRO A 37 1.72 -1.89 2.61
C PRO A 37 0.56 -2.04 3.59
N HIS A 38 0.70 -1.46 4.78
CA HIS A 38 -0.45 -1.21 5.67
C HIS A 38 -1.33 -0.09 5.09
N ASN A 39 -2.65 -0.27 5.16
CA ASN A 39 -3.77 0.43 4.48
C ASN A 39 -3.74 1.96 4.22
N GLY A 40 -2.75 2.72 4.66
CA GLY A 40 -2.63 4.15 4.36
C GLY A 40 -3.74 5.04 4.93
N TYR A 41 -4.64 4.53 5.77
CA TYR A 41 -5.72 5.21 6.51
C TYR A 41 -6.81 5.93 5.71
N ASN A 42 -6.50 6.53 4.56
CA ASN A 42 -7.41 7.35 3.76
C ASN A 42 -7.06 7.28 2.28
N GLY A 43 -7.86 7.94 1.44
CA GLY A 43 -7.66 7.96 -0.01
C GLY A 43 -6.23 8.37 -0.44
N LEU A 44 -5.62 9.35 0.22
CA LEU A 44 -4.26 9.80 -0.13
C LEU A 44 -3.20 8.76 0.25
N GLY A 45 -3.31 8.17 1.44
CA GLY A 45 -2.34 7.17 1.88
C GLY A 45 -2.47 5.85 1.11
N VAL A 46 -3.68 5.40 0.78
CA VAL A 46 -3.87 4.23 -0.11
C VAL A 46 -3.24 4.48 -1.48
N THR A 47 -3.38 5.69 -2.05
CA THR A 47 -2.70 6.05 -3.29
C THR A 47 -1.18 5.99 -3.14
N ALA A 48 -0.62 6.49 -2.04
CA ALA A 48 0.83 6.37 -1.78
C ALA A 48 1.26 4.90 -1.66
N CYS A 49 0.48 4.07 -0.97
CA CYS A 49 0.70 2.62 -0.86
C CYS A 49 0.66 1.93 -2.23
N LEU A 50 -0.29 2.28 -3.10
CA LEU A 50 -0.40 1.75 -4.47
C LEU A 50 0.85 2.03 -5.29
N HIS A 51 1.34 3.27 -5.30
CA HIS A 51 2.57 3.59 -6.04
C HIS A 51 3.79 2.87 -5.47
N LEU A 52 3.88 2.72 -4.14
CA LEU A 52 5.02 2.05 -3.50
C LEU A 52 5.01 0.54 -3.71
N VAL A 53 3.83 -0.11 -3.69
CA VAL A 53 3.74 -1.55 -3.95
C VAL A 53 4.09 -1.85 -5.41
N LEU A 54 3.61 -1.05 -6.36
CA LEU A 54 3.95 -1.18 -7.79
C LEU A 54 5.43 -0.88 -8.09
N ALA A 55 6.06 -0.02 -7.29
CA ALA A 55 7.48 0.32 -7.45
C ALA A 55 8.44 -0.76 -6.89
N HIS A 56 7.96 -1.69 -6.07
CA HIS A 56 8.79 -2.75 -5.48
C HIS A 56 8.81 -3.99 -6.39
N PRO A 57 9.97 -4.55 -6.77
CA PRO A 57 10.04 -5.72 -7.65
C PRO A 57 9.32 -6.96 -7.14
N GLN A 58 9.12 -7.04 -5.81
CA GLN A 58 8.37 -8.11 -5.14
C GLN A 58 7.14 -7.54 -4.40
N GLY A 59 6.53 -6.49 -4.96
CA GLY A 59 5.25 -5.96 -4.51
C GLY A 59 4.14 -6.99 -4.71
N MET A 60 3.28 -7.14 -3.71
CA MET A 60 2.24 -8.17 -3.68
C MET A 60 0.85 -7.54 -3.72
N TYR A 61 0.26 -7.35 -2.54
CA TYR A 61 -1.12 -6.92 -2.36
C TYR A 61 -1.15 -5.49 -1.83
N LEU A 62 -2.19 -4.76 -2.22
CA LEU A 62 -2.57 -3.49 -1.60
C LEU A 62 -3.61 -3.79 -0.51
N GLU A 63 -3.32 -3.43 0.74
CA GLU A 63 -4.36 -3.44 1.78
C GLU A 63 -5.36 -2.32 1.49
N TYR A 64 -6.62 -2.68 1.29
CA TYR A 64 -7.70 -1.76 0.92
C TYR A 64 -8.90 -2.01 1.84
N LEU A 65 -9.18 -1.05 2.73
CA LEU A 65 -10.27 -1.17 3.71
C LEU A 65 -11.62 -0.96 3.03
N HIS A 66 -12.36 -2.05 2.83
CA HIS A 66 -13.69 -2.03 2.21
C HIS A 66 -14.59 -3.13 2.81
N ASP A 67 -15.30 -2.79 3.90
CA ASP A 67 -16.24 -3.69 4.59
C ASP A 67 -17.65 -3.09 4.64
N PRO A 68 -18.36 -2.98 3.51
CA PRO A 68 -19.71 -2.43 3.48
C PRO A 68 -20.72 -3.35 4.19
N PRO A 69 -21.72 -2.79 4.91
CA PRO A 69 -22.04 -1.37 5.00
C PRO A 69 -21.29 -0.62 6.11
N VAL A 70 -20.48 -1.32 6.92
CA VAL A 70 -19.86 -0.76 8.14
C VAL A 70 -18.78 0.26 7.82
N ALA A 71 -17.93 -0.05 6.83
CA ALA A 71 -16.77 0.74 6.46
C ALA A 71 -16.52 0.67 4.94
N PRO A 72 -17.42 1.23 4.11
CA PRO A 72 -17.13 1.35 2.67
C PRO A 72 -15.95 2.30 2.47
N PHE A 73 -15.04 1.97 1.54
CA PHE A 73 -13.83 2.77 1.28
C PHE A 73 -14.11 4.25 1.03
N GLN A 74 -15.24 4.56 0.40
CA GLN A 74 -15.71 5.91 0.10
C GLN A 74 -15.80 6.80 1.36
N SER A 75 -16.03 6.21 2.54
CA SER A 75 -16.02 6.93 3.82
C SER A 75 -14.63 7.45 4.20
N PHE A 76 -13.56 6.86 3.68
CA PHE A 76 -12.16 7.21 3.97
C PHE A 76 -11.50 8.01 2.84
N SER A 77 -12.19 8.25 1.74
CA SER A 77 -11.63 8.90 0.54
C SER A 77 -12.00 10.39 0.41
N ALA A 78 -12.54 11.03 1.44
CA ALA A 78 -13.02 12.42 1.38
C ALA A 78 -11.93 13.47 1.06
N LEU A 79 -10.65 13.10 1.18
CA LEU A 79 -9.50 13.98 0.89
C LEU A 79 -9.07 13.98 -0.58
N VAL A 80 -9.63 13.11 -1.42
CA VAL A 80 -9.30 13.00 -2.84
C VAL A 80 -10.54 13.22 -3.70
N THR A 81 -10.37 13.85 -4.86
CA THR A 81 -11.47 14.08 -5.82
C THR A 81 -11.82 12.83 -6.61
N GLU A 82 -10.85 11.95 -6.82
CA GLU A 82 -10.97 10.72 -7.59
C GLU A 82 -10.52 9.55 -6.70
N PRO A 83 -11.44 8.96 -5.90
CA PRO A 83 -11.13 7.81 -5.08
C PRO A 83 -10.73 6.59 -5.92
N LEU A 84 -9.70 5.89 -5.49
CA LEU A 84 -9.36 4.57 -6.04
C LEU A 84 -10.54 3.61 -5.84
N THR A 85 -10.83 2.81 -6.86
CA THR A 85 -11.88 1.79 -6.85
C THR A 85 -11.30 0.41 -7.14
N ILE A 86 -11.96 -0.63 -6.64
CA ILE A 86 -11.64 -2.02 -6.97
C ILE A 86 -12.50 -2.42 -8.17
N ASP A 87 -11.89 -3.00 -9.20
CA ASP A 87 -12.59 -3.57 -10.33
C ASP A 87 -13.26 -4.93 -10.01
N THR A 88 -13.90 -5.53 -11.01
CA THR A 88 -14.59 -6.82 -10.84
C THR A 88 -13.65 -8.02 -10.61
N GLU A 89 -12.36 -7.86 -10.88
CA GLU A 89 -11.34 -8.90 -10.70
C GLU A 89 -10.57 -8.73 -9.37
N GLY A 90 -10.84 -7.66 -8.63
CA GLY A 90 -10.20 -7.39 -7.34
C GLY A 90 -8.98 -6.49 -7.42
N TYR A 91 -8.73 -5.81 -8.55
CA TYR A 91 -7.57 -4.93 -8.74
C TYR A 91 -7.90 -3.46 -8.56
N VAL A 92 -6.89 -2.71 -8.15
CA VAL A 92 -6.88 -1.24 -8.12
C VAL A 92 -5.89 -0.76 -9.17
N HIS A 93 -6.29 0.19 -10.00
CA HIS A 93 -5.49 0.71 -11.10
C HIS A 93 -4.84 2.03 -10.74
N VAL A 94 -3.57 2.18 -11.10
CA VAL A 94 -2.86 3.46 -11.02
C VAL A 94 -3.19 4.29 -12.26
N THR A 95 -3.28 5.60 -12.10
CA THR A 95 -3.44 6.55 -13.22
C THR A 95 -2.08 7.01 -13.73
N ASP A 96 -1.99 7.34 -15.02
CA ASP A 96 -0.79 7.89 -15.67
C ASP A 96 -0.47 9.33 -15.25
#